data_AF-A0A538D627-F1
#
_entry.id   AF-A0A538D627-F1
#
_cell.length_a   1.000
_cell.length_b   1.000
_cell.length_c   1.000
_cell.angle_alpha   90.00
_cell.angle_beta   90.00
_cell.angle_gamma   90.00
#
_symmetry.space_group_name_H-M   'P 1'
#
loop_
_entity.id
_entity.type
_entity.pdbx_description
1 polymer ?
#
loop_
_entity_poly.entity_id
_entity_poly.type
_entity_poly.pdbx_seq_one_letter_code
_entity_poly.pdbx_strand_id
1 'polypeptide(L)'
;MDIDSKGFAYLGQNTVRKYDTKTGKLVGAIEHSPETEGGGTFQTEANLPNHVPGQGGQGPVVGFIPPPPGAARGGGGGRGGRGAPDPAAQAAARAAFRAKYPPTTPMIVGGIEEIRVDEAANEVYVADNYLNGRIMVFDLTTLKFKRGWGARGHELPDISTSDEAHAYKPNGPQPPEFAGHLTFNFSDDGLVYAADRVANRIDVTDKQGNFKAEFILAPYTGVGGATGGVAFSPDKAQKFLFISDLTNNHIWFLNRADGKVVGQLGSMGESGGQFFGLLPVSVCSGSCRPTARGARSSISCRASRRRRKSQNPNPTFQIPRRTTLGFGSWDLDLTSWPPLPARLSPPLRRRASGRRAASGRGRWREATRPWTDTRRP
;
A
#
# COMPACT_ATOMS: atom_id res chain seq x y z
N MET A 1 -0.24 -4.32 11.75
CA MET A 1 -0.71 -4.30 13.16
C MET A 1 -2.17 -4.66 13.11
N ASP A 2 -2.64 -5.43 14.09
CA ASP A 2 -4.07 -5.67 14.25
C ASP A 2 -4.47 -5.76 15.73
N ILE A 3 -5.76 -5.68 16.05
CA ILE A 3 -6.29 -5.74 17.41
C ILE A 3 -7.50 -6.67 17.44
N ASP A 4 -7.53 -7.60 18.39
CA ASP A 4 -8.68 -8.50 18.58
C ASP A 4 -9.76 -7.91 19.50
N SER A 5 -10.94 -8.53 19.52
CA SER A 5 -12.09 -8.13 20.32
C SER A 5 -11.85 -8.21 21.83
N LYS A 6 -10.84 -8.99 22.26
CA LYS A 6 -10.44 -9.14 23.67
C LYS A 6 -9.49 -8.02 24.11
N GLY A 7 -9.03 -7.18 23.18
CA GLY A 7 -8.12 -6.09 23.43
C GLY A 7 -6.65 -6.52 23.45
N PHE A 8 -6.27 -7.56 22.71
CA PHE A 8 -4.87 -7.85 22.44
C PHE A 8 -4.43 -7.16 21.15
N ALA A 9 -3.29 -6.48 21.19
CA ALA A 9 -2.67 -5.85 20.03
C ALA A 9 -1.55 -6.74 19.48
N TYR A 10 -1.52 -6.90 18.16
CA TYR A 10 -0.56 -7.70 17.41
C TYR A 10 0.36 -6.78 16.62
N LEU A 11 1.61 -6.67 17.06
CA LEU A 11 2.60 -5.73 16.50
C LEU A 11 3.67 -6.49 15.73
N GLY A 12 3.89 -6.08 14.48
CA GLY A 12 4.89 -6.68 13.59
C GLY A 12 6.13 -5.81 13.45
N GLN A 13 7.29 -6.46 13.46
CA GLN A 13 8.54 -5.92 12.95
C GLN A 13 9.37 -7.09 12.40
N ASN A 14 10.21 -7.70 13.24
CA ASN A 14 10.93 -8.95 12.97
C ASN A 14 10.15 -10.21 13.36
N THR A 15 9.13 -10.04 14.19
CA THR A 15 8.16 -11.07 14.57
C THR A 15 6.85 -10.39 14.96
N VAL A 16 5.78 -11.16 15.07
CA VAL A 16 4.50 -10.72 15.62
C VAL A 16 4.52 -10.90 17.13
N ARG A 17 4.36 -9.79 17.85
CA ARG A 17 4.26 -9.75 19.30
C ARG A 17 2.82 -9.45 19.70
N LYS A 18 2.28 -10.25 20.62
CA LYS A 18 0.96 -10.10 21.21
C LYS A 18 1.09 -9.33 22.53
N TYR A 19 0.46 -8.17 22.62
CA TYR A 19 0.41 -7.36 23.83
C TYR A 19 -1.01 -7.28 24.36
N ASP A 20 -1.17 -7.30 25.68
CA ASP A 20 -2.43 -6.91 26.31
C ASP A 20 -2.53 -5.37 26.31
N THR A 21 -3.54 -4.81 25.67
CA THR A 21 -3.70 -3.34 25.60
C THR A 21 -4.06 -2.71 26.94
N LYS A 22 -4.61 -3.47 27.89
CA LYS A 22 -4.96 -2.95 29.22
C LYS A 22 -3.73 -2.76 30.10
N THR A 23 -2.79 -3.70 30.03
CA THR A 23 -1.59 -3.71 30.88
C THR A 23 -0.32 -3.26 30.15
N GLY A 24 -0.34 -3.24 28.82
CA GLY A 24 0.84 -3.00 27.97
C GLY A 24 1.86 -4.14 27.99
N LYS A 25 1.55 -5.27 28.64
CA LYS A 25 2.51 -6.38 28.80
C LYS A 25 2.56 -7.26 27.57
N LEU A 26 3.75 -7.74 27.24
CA LEU A 26 3.96 -8.77 26.23
C LEU A 26 3.40 -10.10 26.75
N VAL A 27 2.49 -10.69 25.98
CA VAL A 27 1.83 -11.97 26.28
C VAL A 27 2.54 -13.12 25.57
N GLY A 28 3.02 -12.89 24.36
CA GLY A 28 3.73 -13.88 23.57
C GLY A 28 4.24 -13.32 22.25
N ALA A 29 5.08 -14.09 21.57
CA ALA A 29 5.58 -13.75 20.25
C ALA A 29 5.62 -14.99 19.36
N ILE A 30 5.40 -14.80 18.06
CA ILE A 30 5.63 -15.85 17.07
C ILE A 30 7.14 -16.11 16.99
N GLU A 31 7.51 -17.37 16.78
CA GLU A 31 8.91 -17.74 16.58
C GLU A 31 9.48 -17.05 15.32
N HIS A 32 10.75 -16.66 15.37
CA HIS A 32 11.43 -16.06 14.23
C HIS A 32 12.88 -16.54 14.13
N SER A 33 13.46 -16.45 12.93
CA SER A 33 14.87 -16.78 12.74
C SER A 33 15.77 -15.85 13.56
N PRO A 34 16.85 -16.35 14.19
CA PRO A 34 17.76 -15.50 14.97
C PRO A 34 18.60 -14.55 14.09
N GLU A 35 18.73 -14.89 12.82
CA GLU A 35 19.56 -14.24 11.81
C GLU A 35 18.71 -13.82 10.61
N THR A 36 19.19 -12.82 9.90
CA THR A 36 18.59 -12.28 8.67
C THR A 36 19.40 -12.73 7.47
N GLU A 37 18.75 -12.80 6.30
CA GLU A 37 19.37 -13.24 5.05
C GLU A 37 20.61 -12.42 4.66
N GLY A 38 20.68 -11.14 5.07
CA GLY A 38 21.85 -10.28 4.87
C GLY A 38 22.98 -10.46 5.88
N GLY A 39 22.94 -11.49 6.73
CA GLY A 39 23.95 -11.75 7.77
C GLY A 39 23.85 -10.83 8.99
N GLY A 40 22.77 -10.06 9.13
CA GLY A 40 22.47 -9.28 10.33
C GLY A 40 21.67 -10.10 11.35
N THR A 41 21.55 -9.59 12.57
CA THR A 41 20.63 -10.10 13.59
C THR A 41 19.44 -9.17 13.74
N PHE A 42 18.29 -9.73 14.13
CA PHE A 42 17.16 -8.87 14.48
C PHE A 42 17.40 -8.12 15.79
N GLN A 43 16.88 -6.89 15.87
CA GLN A 43 16.92 -6.12 17.10
C GLN A 43 16.07 -6.80 18.17
N THR A 44 16.69 -7.12 19.30
CA THR A 44 16.00 -7.55 20.51
C THR A 44 15.64 -6.32 21.36
N GLU A 45 14.59 -6.40 22.19
CA GLU A 45 14.18 -5.28 23.06
C GLU A 45 15.32 -4.84 24.02
N ALA A 46 16.26 -5.75 24.34
CA ALA A 46 17.45 -5.45 25.12
C ALA A 46 18.49 -4.55 24.40
N ASN A 47 18.41 -4.42 23.07
CA ASN A 47 19.35 -3.67 22.23
C ASN A 47 18.73 -2.39 21.63
N LEU A 48 17.66 -1.86 22.22
CA LEU A 48 17.08 -0.58 21.80
C LEU A 48 18.09 0.56 22.06
N PRO A 49 18.48 1.33 21.02
CA PRO A 49 19.33 2.50 21.23
C PRO A 49 18.63 3.49 22.16
N ASN A 50 19.37 4.09 23.09
CA ASN A 50 18.83 5.16 23.92
C ASN A 50 18.35 6.32 23.03
N HIS A 51 17.04 6.56 23.02
CA HIS A 51 16.46 7.69 22.31
C HIS A 51 16.64 8.98 23.12
N VAL A 52 17.29 9.97 22.53
CA VAL A 52 17.36 11.33 23.08
C VAL A 52 16.16 12.13 22.56
N PRO A 53 15.26 12.63 23.44
CA PRO A 53 14.13 13.45 23.03
C PRO A 53 14.58 14.62 22.14
N GLY A 54 13.90 14.84 21.01
CA GLY A 54 14.23 15.91 20.06
C GLY A 54 15.28 15.55 19.00
N GLN A 55 15.96 14.41 19.13
CA GLN A 55 16.82 13.86 18.07
C GLN A 55 16.08 12.74 17.33
N GLY A 56 15.54 13.07 16.16
CA GLY A 56 14.94 12.08 15.26
C GLY A 56 16.01 11.14 14.70
N GLY A 57 15.67 9.86 14.54
CA GLY A 57 16.52 8.93 13.78
C GLY A 57 16.65 9.36 12.32
N GLN A 58 17.54 8.69 11.58
CA GLN A 58 17.61 8.81 10.13
C GLN A 58 16.26 8.36 9.56
N GLY A 59 15.40 9.33 9.19
CA GLY A 59 14.05 9.06 8.71
C GLY A 59 14.03 8.16 7.48
N PRO A 60 12.86 7.65 7.07
CA PRO A 60 12.72 6.60 6.04
C PRO A 60 13.20 7.00 4.64
N VAL A 61 13.54 8.28 4.43
CA VAL A 61 13.93 8.84 3.14
C VAL A 61 15.44 8.99 2.94
N VAL A 62 16.27 8.64 3.93
CA VAL A 62 17.73 8.88 3.88
C VAL A 62 18.44 8.11 2.74
N GLY A 63 17.83 7.05 2.21
CA GLY A 63 18.33 6.35 1.01
C GLY A 63 17.84 6.92 -0.33
N PHE A 64 16.84 7.82 -0.32
CA PHE A 64 16.20 8.34 -1.54
C PHE A 64 16.71 9.74 -1.94
N ILE A 65 17.48 10.41 -1.07
CA ILE A 65 17.97 11.76 -1.33
C ILE A 65 19.51 11.73 -1.34
N PRO A 66 20.17 12.02 -2.48
CA PRO A 66 21.62 12.19 -2.47
C PRO A 66 21.99 13.36 -1.55
N PRO A 67 23.05 13.24 -0.72
CA PRO A 67 23.43 14.31 0.19
C PRO A 67 23.84 15.58 -0.58
N PRO A 68 23.70 16.77 0.02
CA PRO A 68 24.14 18.01 -0.59
C PRO A 68 25.65 17.96 -0.91
N PRO A 69 26.10 18.58 -2.02
CA PRO A 69 27.52 18.67 -2.34
C PRO A 69 28.28 19.34 -1.19
N GLY A 70 29.32 18.70 -0.67
CA GLY A 70 30.19 19.27 0.36
C GLY A 70 29.80 18.98 1.82
N ALA A 71 28.72 18.26 2.09
CA ALA A 71 28.47 17.73 3.44
C ALA A 71 29.51 16.64 3.75
N ALA A 72 30.46 16.93 4.65
CA ALA A 72 31.35 15.92 5.19
C ALA A 72 30.51 14.76 5.74
N ARG A 73 30.84 13.52 5.34
CA ARG A 73 30.33 12.29 5.97
C ARG A 73 30.78 12.32 7.44
N GLY A 74 29.99 12.97 8.29
CA GLY A 74 30.19 12.96 9.73
C GLY A 74 29.95 11.55 10.25
N GLY A 75 31.03 10.78 10.40
CA GLY A 75 31.29 9.79 11.46
C GLY A 75 30.23 8.77 11.89
N GLY A 76 29.11 8.63 11.20
CA GLY A 76 28.01 7.75 11.58
C GLY A 76 27.73 6.74 10.48
N GLY A 77 28.44 5.61 10.51
CA GLY A 77 28.03 4.34 9.89
C GLY A 77 27.42 4.44 8.49
N GLY A 78 28.09 5.10 7.55
CA GLY A 78 27.72 4.99 6.15
C GLY A 78 27.76 3.53 5.72
N ARG A 79 26.63 2.97 5.27
CA ARG A 79 26.55 1.73 4.47
C ARG A 79 27.19 1.91 3.08
N GLY A 80 28.39 2.48 3.04
CA GLY A 80 29.11 2.83 1.82
C GLY A 80 30.58 3.12 2.10
N GLY A 81 31.17 2.41 3.07
CA GLY A 81 32.56 2.56 3.49
C GLY A 81 33.15 1.36 4.24
N ARG A 82 32.43 0.24 4.36
CA ARG A 82 33.05 -1.08 4.47
C ARG A 82 32.99 -1.63 3.06
N GLY A 83 34.10 -2.11 2.49
CA GLY A 83 34.14 -2.65 1.13
C GLY A 83 32.88 -3.48 0.89
N ALA A 84 32.10 -3.12 -0.14
CA ALA A 84 30.89 -3.86 -0.46
C ALA A 84 31.31 -5.33 -0.54
N PRO A 85 30.73 -6.23 0.29
CA PRO A 85 31.12 -7.62 0.26
C PRO A 85 31.00 -8.10 -1.18
N ASP A 86 31.96 -8.89 -1.66
CA ASP A 86 31.98 -9.42 -3.02
C ASP A 86 30.56 -9.93 -3.39
N PRO A 87 29.95 -9.44 -4.49
CA PRO A 87 28.62 -9.87 -4.91
C PRO A 87 28.47 -11.40 -4.96
N ALA A 88 29.53 -12.12 -5.33
CA ALA A 88 29.53 -13.59 -5.32
C ALA A 88 29.46 -14.15 -3.90
N ALA A 89 30.25 -13.61 -2.96
CA ALA A 89 30.19 -13.99 -1.55
C ALA A 89 28.83 -13.68 -0.91
N GLN A 90 28.19 -12.56 -1.29
CA GLN A 90 26.83 -12.25 -0.84
C GLN A 90 25.80 -13.23 -1.41
N ALA A 91 25.90 -13.57 -2.69
CA ALA A 91 25.00 -14.55 -3.31
C ALA A 91 25.15 -15.94 -2.65
N ALA A 92 26.39 -16.36 -2.37
CA ALA A 92 26.66 -17.60 -1.66
C ALA A 92 26.10 -17.59 -0.23
N ALA A 93 26.23 -16.47 0.50
CA ALA A 93 25.65 -16.32 1.84
C ALA A 93 24.12 -16.38 1.82
N ARG A 94 23.46 -15.73 0.84
CA ARG A 94 22.01 -15.81 0.64
C ARG A 94 21.57 -17.24 0.31
N ALA A 95 22.28 -17.92 -0.59
CA ALA A 95 21.98 -19.30 -0.94
C ALA A 95 22.11 -20.24 0.26
N ALA A 96 23.17 -20.08 1.08
CA ALA A 96 23.34 -20.84 2.31
C ALA A 96 22.23 -20.55 3.34
N PHE A 97 21.81 -19.28 3.47
CA PHE A 97 20.68 -18.90 4.32
C PHE A 97 19.37 -19.54 3.86
N ARG A 98 19.07 -19.49 2.55
CA ARG A 98 17.88 -20.12 1.96
C ARG A 98 17.90 -21.65 2.05
N ALA A 99 19.10 -22.26 2.03
CA ALA A 99 19.24 -23.68 2.30
C ALA A 99 18.98 -24.04 3.77
N LYS A 100 19.41 -23.18 4.71
CA LYS A 100 19.15 -23.36 6.14
C LYS A 100 17.69 -23.11 6.52
N TYR A 101 17.06 -22.13 5.88
CA TYR A 101 15.67 -21.75 6.08
C TYR A 101 14.88 -21.96 4.78
N PRO A 102 14.46 -23.19 4.45
CA PRO A 102 13.66 -23.41 3.26
C PRO A 102 12.33 -22.64 3.32
N PRO A 103 11.63 -22.44 2.18
CA PRO A 103 10.31 -21.80 2.16
C PRO A 103 9.28 -22.39 3.14
N THR A 104 9.42 -23.67 3.51
CA THR A 104 8.58 -24.41 4.45
C THR A 104 8.87 -24.10 5.92
N THR A 105 9.86 -23.24 6.23
CA THR A 105 10.24 -22.94 7.61
C THR A 105 9.02 -22.40 8.39
N PRO A 106 8.58 -23.09 9.46
CA PRO A 106 7.31 -22.81 10.16
C PRO A 106 7.43 -21.66 11.18
N MET A 107 8.15 -20.61 10.82
CA MET A 107 8.42 -19.43 11.65
C MET A 107 8.62 -18.20 10.76
N ILE A 108 8.64 -17.00 11.35
CA ILE A 108 8.94 -15.76 10.61
C ILE A 108 10.43 -15.71 10.28
N VAL A 109 10.78 -15.53 9.00
CA VAL A 109 12.18 -15.48 8.56
C VAL A 109 12.54 -14.09 8.03
N GLY A 110 11.59 -13.44 7.36
CA GLY A 110 11.73 -12.10 6.81
C GLY A 110 11.17 -11.01 7.71
N GLY A 111 10.95 -9.84 7.11
CA GLY A 111 10.25 -8.74 7.76
C GLY A 111 8.73 -8.90 7.63
N ILE A 112 7.99 -8.43 8.63
CA ILE A 112 6.52 -8.46 8.58
C ILE A 112 6.00 -7.19 7.92
N GLU A 113 5.19 -7.38 6.88
CA GLU A 113 4.56 -6.28 6.15
C GLU A 113 3.11 -6.06 6.58
N GLU A 114 2.39 -7.14 6.89
CA GLU A 114 0.97 -7.08 7.25
C GLU A 114 0.57 -8.16 8.26
N ILE A 115 -0.38 -7.83 9.14
CA ILE A 115 -0.96 -8.75 10.11
C ILE A 115 -2.47 -8.61 10.07
N ARG A 116 -3.19 -9.74 10.04
CA ARG A 116 -4.65 -9.78 10.22
C ARG A 116 -5.04 -10.91 11.17
N VAL A 117 -5.98 -10.64 12.05
CA VAL A 117 -6.56 -11.61 12.97
C VAL A 117 -7.91 -12.07 12.45
N ASP A 118 -8.11 -13.39 12.42
CA ASP A 118 -9.40 -14.02 12.19
C ASP A 118 -9.84 -14.72 13.49
N GLU A 119 -10.60 -14.00 14.31
CA GLU A 119 -11.06 -14.51 15.60
C GLU A 119 -12.03 -15.67 15.47
N ALA A 120 -12.84 -15.69 14.40
CA ALA A 120 -13.80 -16.76 14.17
C ALA A 120 -13.10 -18.11 13.91
N ALA A 121 -11.93 -18.07 13.25
CA ALA A 121 -11.08 -19.23 13.02
C ALA A 121 -10.04 -19.49 14.12
N ASN A 122 -9.89 -18.57 15.09
CA ASN A 122 -8.77 -18.54 16.05
C ASN A 122 -7.41 -18.54 15.34
N GLU A 123 -7.25 -17.70 14.32
CA GLU A 123 -6.06 -17.63 13.49
C GLU A 123 -5.48 -16.21 13.39
N VAL A 124 -4.16 -16.12 13.26
CA VAL A 124 -3.45 -14.90 12.88
C VAL A 124 -2.69 -15.14 11.59
N TYR A 125 -2.94 -14.27 10.63
CA TYR A 125 -2.29 -14.28 9.33
C TYR A 125 -1.21 -13.22 9.31
N VAL A 126 -0.09 -13.56 8.70
CA VAL A 126 1.10 -12.73 8.65
C VAL A 126 1.66 -12.75 7.24
N ALA A 127 1.93 -11.57 6.68
CA ALA A 127 2.71 -11.44 5.46
C ALA A 127 4.18 -11.39 5.85
N ASP A 128 4.85 -12.53 5.70
CA ASP A 128 6.28 -12.64 5.89
C ASP A 128 6.97 -12.32 4.56
N ASN A 129 7.79 -11.27 4.54
CA ASN A 129 8.52 -10.83 3.34
C ASN A 129 9.75 -11.69 3.02
N TYR A 130 9.86 -12.88 3.62
CA TYR A 130 10.82 -13.88 3.22
C TYR A 130 10.54 -14.36 1.79
N LEU A 131 11.58 -14.41 0.95
CA LEU A 131 11.45 -14.67 -0.50
C LEU A 131 10.45 -13.70 -1.16
N ASN A 132 10.51 -12.42 -0.77
CA ASN A 132 9.65 -11.35 -1.26
C ASN A 132 8.15 -11.47 -0.96
N GLY A 133 7.74 -12.50 -0.22
CA GLY A 133 6.37 -12.62 0.25
C GLY A 133 5.92 -14.06 0.38
N ARG A 134 5.33 -14.37 1.54
CA ARG A 134 4.53 -15.56 1.79
C ARG A 134 3.48 -15.24 2.84
N ILE A 135 2.31 -15.86 2.72
CA ILE A 135 1.25 -15.75 3.71
C ILE A 135 1.42 -16.90 4.69
N MET A 136 1.57 -16.57 5.96
CA MET A 136 1.78 -17.52 7.04
C MET A 136 0.61 -17.43 8.03
N VAL A 137 0.02 -18.57 8.37
CA VAL A 137 -1.11 -18.67 9.30
C VAL A 137 -0.65 -19.38 10.56
N PHE A 138 -0.88 -18.73 11.70
CA PHE A 138 -0.58 -19.24 13.02
C PHE A 138 -1.87 -19.31 13.85
N ASP A 139 -1.86 -20.16 14.87
CA ASP A 139 -2.94 -20.21 15.86
C ASP A 139 -2.91 -18.95 16.75
N LEU A 140 -4.06 -18.31 16.94
CA LEU A 140 -4.16 -17.02 17.62
C LEU A 140 -3.86 -17.10 19.14
N THR A 141 -3.99 -18.30 19.71
CA THR A 141 -3.81 -18.54 21.14
C THR A 141 -2.39 -19.05 21.43
N THR A 142 -1.92 -20.05 20.70
CA THR A 142 -0.64 -20.71 20.92
C THR A 142 0.51 -20.11 20.11
N LEU A 143 0.20 -19.29 19.10
CA LEU A 143 1.16 -18.70 18.16
C LEU A 143 1.99 -19.73 17.38
N LYS A 144 1.47 -20.96 17.27
CA LYS A 144 2.09 -22.05 16.52
C LYS A 144 1.65 -22.03 15.06
N PHE A 145 2.58 -22.36 14.17
CA PHE A 145 2.34 -22.41 12.74
C PHE A 145 1.30 -23.47 12.38
N LYS A 146 0.39 -23.13 11.46
CA LYS A 146 -0.65 -24.03 10.95
C LYS A 146 -0.43 -24.37 9.48
N ARG A 147 -0.30 -23.34 8.64
CA ARG A 147 -0.19 -23.46 7.18
C ARG A 147 0.33 -22.15 6.58
N GLY A 148 0.71 -22.18 5.31
CA GLY A 148 1.07 -21.00 4.55
C GLY A 148 1.11 -21.29 3.06
N TRP A 149 1.21 -20.25 2.25
CA TRP A 149 1.29 -20.33 0.79
C TRP A 149 1.96 -19.08 0.21
N GLY A 150 2.42 -19.21 -1.03
CA GLY A 150 3.03 -18.15 -1.83
C GLY A 150 2.08 -17.55 -2.86
N ALA A 151 2.66 -17.02 -3.93
CA ALA A 151 1.93 -16.44 -5.04
C ALA A 151 0.94 -17.43 -5.65
N ARG A 152 -0.24 -16.95 -6.05
CA ARG A 152 -1.28 -17.77 -6.69
C ARG A 152 -1.57 -19.09 -5.94
N GLY A 153 -1.44 -19.08 -4.61
CA GLY A 153 -1.71 -20.27 -3.81
C GLY A 153 -0.66 -21.36 -3.91
N HIS A 154 0.55 -21.08 -4.42
CA HIS A 154 1.65 -22.04 -4.40
C HIS A 154 1.88 -22.56 -2.97
N GLU A 155 1.97 -23.87 -2.81
CA GLU A 155 2.30 -24.43 -1.51
C GLU A 155 3.72 -23.99 -1.10
N LEU A 156 3.99 -23.89 0.20
CA LEU A 156 5.30 -23.49 0.69
C LEU A 156 6.48 -24.24 0.03
N PRO A 157 6.50 -25.58 -0.13
CA PRO A 157 7.62 -26.26 -0.76
C PRO A 157 7.85 -25.88 -2.23
N ASP A 158 6.83 -25.37 -2.92
CA ASP A 158 6.90 -25.03 -4.35
C ASP A 158 7.36 -23.58 -4.60
N ILE A 159 7.47 -22.76 -3.55
CA ILE A 159 7.96 -21.39 -3.66
C ILE A 159 9.41 -21.42 -4.12
N SER A 160 9.67 -20.81 -5.29
CA SER A 160 11.03 -20.68 -5.81
C SER A 160 11.92 -19.87 -4.87
N THR A 161 13.19 -20.27 -4.79
CA THR A 161 14.22 -19.51 -4.06
C THR A 161 15.13 -18.72 -5.00
N SER A 162 14.85 -18.68 -6.31
CA SER A 162 15.62 -17.93 -7.30
C SER A 162 15.10 -16.49 -7.40
N ASP A 163 16.00 -15.50 -7.37
CA ASP A 163 15.63 -14.08 -7.43
C ASP A 163 14.89 -13.73 -8.74
N GLU A 164 15.18 -14.44 -9.83
CA GLU A 164 14.55 -14.28 -11.14
C GLU A 164 13.04 -14.62 -11.11
N ALA A 165 12.63 -15.58 -10.28
CA ALA A 165 11.23 -15.97 -10.15
C ALA A 165 10.37 -14.89 -9.47
N HIS A 166 10.99 -13.96 -8.75
CA HIS A 166 10.33 -12.83 -8.10
C HIS A 166 10.52 -11.51 -8.86
N ALA A 167 11.37 -11.49 -9.89
CA ALA A 167 11.71 -10.27 -10.58
C ALA A 167 10.54 -9.77 -11.45
N TYR A 168 10.08 -8.56 -11.18
CA TYR A 168 9.08 -7.89 -12.00
C TYR A 168 9.67 -6.67 -12.73
N LYS A 169 9.25 -6.50 -13.99
CA LYS A 169 9.53 -5.30 -14.79
C LYS A 169 8.20 -4.64 -15.15
N PRO A 170 8.10 -3.30 -15.10
CA PRO A 170 6.88 -2.61 -15.50
C PRO A 170 6.45 -2.97 -16.92
N ASN A 171 5.17 -3.29 -17.09
CA ASN A 171 4.57 -3.83 -18.32
C ASN A 171 5.18 -5.16 -18.82
N GLY A 172 5.99 -5.81 -18.01
CA GLY A 172 6.51 -7.15 -18.27
C GLY A 172 5.49 -8.24 -17.89
N PRO A 173 5.86 -9.51 -18.14
CA PRO A 173 5.09 -10.65 -17.64
C PRO A 173 5.01 -10.62 -16.11
N GLN A 174 3.90 -11.09 -15.57
CA GLN A 174 3.75 -11.26 -14.13
C GLN A 174 4.72 -12.33 -13.62
N PRO A 175 5.42 -12.09 -12.51
CA PRO A 175 6.35 -13.07 -11.95
C PRO A 175 5.58 -14.30 -11.47
N PRO A 176 6.17 -15.50 -11.54
CA PRO A 176 5.56 -16.70 -10.97
C PRO A 176 5.37 -16.56 -9.45
N GLU A 177 6.34 -15.99 -8.75
CA GLU A 177 6.28 -15.74 -7.30
C GLU A 177 5.92 -14.28 -6.95
N PHE A 178 5.77 -13.98 -5.67
CA PHE A 178 5.54 -12.61 -5.20
C PHE A 178 6.81 -11.77 -5.38
N ALA A 179 6.68 -10.55 -5.90
CA ALA A 179 7.81 -9.68 -6.20
C ALA A 179 8.28 -8.82 -5.01
N GLY A 180 7.40 -8.52 -4.06
CA GLY A 180 7.78 -7.82 -2.84
C GLY A 180 6.72 -6.92 -2.25
N HIS A 181 6.83 -6.69 -0.93
CA HIS A 181 5.93 -5.83 -0.16
C HIS A 181 4.47 -6.28 -0.27
N LEU A 182 4.22 -7.44 0.35
CA LEU A 182 2.93 -8.10 0.36
C LEU A 182 2.04 -7.55 1.46
N THR A 183 0.83 -7.10 1.12
CA THR A 183 -0.24 -6.87 2.09
C THR A 183 -1.45 -7.72 1.74
N PHE A 184 -2.39 -7.87 2.67
CA PHE A 184 -3.61 -8.60 2.37
C PHE A 184 -4.75 -8.18 3.30
N ASN A 185 -5.97 -8.58 2.92
CA ASN A 185 -7.15 -8.41 3.75
C ASN A 185 -8.21 -9.48 3.47
N PHE A 186 -9.17 -9.63 4.39
CA PHE A 186 -10.26 -10.60 4.30
C PHE A 186 -11.56 -9.98 3.86
N SER A 187 -12.25 -10.69 2.99
CA SER A 187 -13.65 -10.42 2.65
C SER A 187 -14.59 -11.19 3.56
N ASP A 188 -15.85 -10.74 3.61
CA ASP A 188 -16.89 -11.30 4.48
C ASP A 188 -17.30 -12.72 4.05
N ASP A 189 -17.08 -13.08 2.78
CA ASP A 189 -17.31 -14.43 2.24
C ASP A 189 -16.11 -15.36 2.42
N GLY A 190 -15.06 -14.91 3.13
CA GLY A 190 -13.93 -15.74 3.52
C GLY A 190 -12.84 -15.88 2.47
N LEU A 191 -12.77 -14.99 1.47
CA LEU A 191 -11.62 -14.92 0.56
C LEU A 191 -10.54 -13.98 1.10
N VAL A 192 -9.29 -14.32 0.77
CA VAL A 192 -8.08 -13.56 1.09
C VAL A 192 -7.62 -12.85 -0.17
N TYR A 193 -7.47 -11.53 -0.09
CA TYR A 193 -6.97 -10.69 -1.19
C TYR A 193 -5.56 -10.24 -0.85
N ALA A 194 -4.57 -10.79 -1.55
CA ALA A 194 -3.16 -10.55 -1.32
C ALA A 194 -2.60 -9.61 -2.39
N ALA A 195 -2.27 -8.38 -2.00
CA ALA A 195 -1.72 -7.35 -2.86
C ALA A 195 -0.19 -7.38 -2.84
N ASP A 196 0.39 -7.81 -3.95
CA ASP A 196 1.82 -7.76 -4.21
C ASP A 196 2.15 -6.44 -4.87
N ARG A 197 2.61 -5.48 -4.06
CA ARG A 197 2.80 -4.10 -4.48
C ARG A 197 3.76 -4.01 -5.65
N VAL A 198 4.89 -4.70 -5.58
CA VAL A 198 5.96 -4.60 -6.57
C VAL A 198 5.52 -5.19 -7.92
N ALA A 199 4.74 -6.29 -7.92
CA ALA A 199 4.24 -6.90 -9.15
C ALA A 199 2.97 -6.23 -9.71
N ASN A 200 2.40 -5.25 -9.01
CA ASN A 200 1.14 -4.60 -9.39
C ASN A 200 -0.03 -5.59 -9.52
N ARG A 201 -0.02 -6.61 -8.65
CA ARG A 201 -0.90 -7.78 -8.73
C ARG A 201 -1.66 -7.99 -7.42
N ILE A 202 -2.88 -8.49 -7.52
CA ILE A 202 -3.70 -8.93 -6.40
C ILE A 202 -4.09 -10.38 -6.65
N ASP A 203 -3.66 -11.28 -5.79
CA ASP A 203 -4.04 -12.68 -5.82
C ASP A 203 -5.23 -12.89 -4.87
N VAL A 204 -6.24 -13.63 -5.33
CA VAL A 204 -7.41 -13.99 -4.54
C VAL A 204 -7.35 -15.47 -4.26
N THR A 205 -7.28 -15.82 -2.98
CA THR A 205 -7.30 -17.22 -2.51
C THR A 205 -8.44 -17.43 -1.52
N ASP A 206 -8.79 -18.68 -1.24
CA ASP A 206 -9.51 -18.98 0.00
C ASP A 206 -8.56 -19.00 1.20
N LYS A 207 -9.11 -19.20 2.40
CA LYS A 207 -8.35 -19.27 3.66
C LYS A 207 -7.40 -20.48 3.75
N GLN A 208 -7.54 -21.44 2.84
CA GLN A 208 -6.67 -22.62 2.73
C GLN A 208 -5.54 -22.39 1.71
N GLY A 209 -5.55 -21.27 1.00
CA GLY A 209 -4.54 -20.93 0.00
C GLY A 209 -4.93 -21.36 -1.42
N ASN A 210 -6.11 -21.94 -1.66
CA ASN A 210 -6.48 -22.31 -3.02
C ASN A 210 -6.81 -21.05 -3.84
N PHE A 211 -6.10 -20.88 -4.94
CA PHE A 211 -6.25 -19.75 -5.84
C PHE A 211 -7.59 -19.72 -6.56
N LYS A 212 -8.16 -18.53 -6.68
CA LYS A 212 -9.47 -18.28 -7.31
C LYS A 212 -9.38 -17.29 -8.46
N ALA A 213 -8.65 -16.19 -8.29
CA ALA A 213 -8.55 -15.12 -9.29
C ALA A 213 -7.28 -14.29 -9.11
N GLU A 214 -6.87 -13.61 -10.19
CA GLU A 214 -5.79 -12.64 -10.21
C GLU A 214 -6.30 -11.34 -10.82
N PHE A 215 -5.95 -10.21 -10.20
CA PHE A 215 -6.19 -8.87 -10.75
C PHE A 215 -4.87 -8.13 -10.93
N ILE A 216 -4.72 -7.48 -12.09
CA ILE A 216 -3.54 -6.66 -12.40
C ILE A 216 -3.98 -5.19 -12.42
N LEU A 217 -3.25 -4.33 -11.71
CA LEU A 217 -3.59 -2.93 -11.54
C LEU A 217 -2.41 -2.02 -11.86
N ALA A 218 -2.54 -1.15 -12.86
CA ALA A 218 -1.47 -0.21 -13.25
C ALA A 218 -0.09 -0.89 -13.45
N PRO A 219 0.02 -1.89 -14.35
CA PRO A 219 1.25 -2.68 -14.55
C PRO A 219 2.45 -1.87 -15.04
N TYR A 220 2.23 -0.64 -15.50
CA TYR A 220 3.28 0.30 -15.89
C TYR A 220 4.04 0.90 -14.69
N THR A 221 3.64 0.56 -13.47
CA THR A 221 4.18 1.15 -12.25
C THR A 221 5.49 0.45 -11.82
N GLY A 222 6.50 1.26 -11.49
CA GLY A 222 7.86 0.82 -11.12
C GLY A 222 8.03 0.42 -9.65
N VAL A 223 9.22 0.66 -9.09
CA VAL A 223 9.66 0.23 -7.75
C VAL A 223 8.67 0.56 -6.62
N GLY A 224 7.91 1.65 -6.73
CA GLY A 224 6.90 2.01 -5.75
C GLY A 224 5.64 1.14 -5.79
N GLY A 225 5.31 0.56 -6.95
CA GLY A 225 4.15 -0.28 -7.20
C GLY A 225 2.80 0.42 -7.05
N ALA A 226 1.72 -0.32 -7.33
CA ALA A 226 0.34 0.18 -7.38
C ALA A 226 -0.67 -0.54 -6.47
N THR A 227 -0.29 -1.70 -5.93
CA THR A 227 -1.12 -2.57 -5.08
C THR A 227 -0.62 -2.56 -3.64
N GLY A 228 -0.73 -1.41 -2.98
CA GLY A 228 -0.21 -1.16 -1.62
C GLY A 228 -1.01 -1.89 -0.54
N GLY A 229 -2.23 -1.42 -0.25
CA GLY A 229 -3.13 -1.99 0.74
C GLY A 229 -4.49 -2.33 0.14
N VAL A 230 -5.20 -3.28 0.75
CA VAL A 230 -6.53 -3.74 0.30
C VAL A 230 -7.58 -3.43 1.35
N ALA A 231 -8.65 -2.76 0.92
CA ALA A 231 -9.86 -2.59 1.73
C ALA A 231 -11.12 -2.86 0.89
N PHE A 232 -12.22 -3.20 1.57
CA PHE A 232 -13.50 -3.53 0.94
C PHE A 232 -14.50 -2.40 1.12
N SER A 233 -15.43 -2.27 0.18
CA SER A 233 -16.56 -1.37 0.35
C SER A 233 -17.41 -1.78 1.56
N PRO A 234 -18.00 -0.82 2.28
CA PRO A 234 -18.73 -1.09 3.53
C PRO A 234 -20.11 -1.73 3.31
N ASP A 235 -20.55 -1.91 2.06
CA ASP A 235 -21.79 -2.61 1.77
C ASP A 235 -21.65 -4.12 2.02
N LYS A 236 -22.75 -4.78 2.39
CA LYS A 236 -22.75 -6.22 2.72
C LYS A 236 -22.24 -7.12 1.59
N ALA A 237 -22.28 -6.67 0.34
CA ALA A 237 -21.79 -7.44 -0.79
C ALA A 237 -20.31 -7.15 -1.11
N GLN A 238 -19.70 -6.16 -0.44
CA GLN A 238 -18.32 -5.72 -0.66
C GLN A 238 -18.03 -5.53 -2.16
N LYS A 239 -18.94 -4.84 -2.88
CA LYS A 239 -18.90 -4.74 -4.34
C LYS A 239 -17.61 -4.13 -4.90
N PHE A 240 -16.93 -3.28 -4.12
CA PHE A 240 -15.72 -2.62 -4.54
C PHE A 240 -14.52 -2.98 -3.66
N LEU A 241 -13.35 -3.03 -4.28
CA LEU A 241 -12.06 -3.02 -3.62
C LEU A 241 -11.47 -1.60 -3.70
N PHE A 242 -10.93 -1.11 -2.59
CA PHE A 242 -10.14 0.11 -2.54
C PHE A 242 -8.67 -0.26 -2.38
N ILE A 243 -7.86 0.16 -3.33
CA ILE A 243 -6.44 -0.17 -3.39
C ILE A 243 -5.61 1.11 -3.32
N SER A 244 -4.71 1.20 -2.35
CA SER A 244 -3.77 2.32 -2.24
C SER A 244 -2.58 2.11 -3.18
N ASP A 245 -2.28 3.14 -3.97
CA ASP A 245 -1.15 3.16 -4.91
C ASP A 245 -0.12 4.20 -4.46
N LEU A 246 1.08 3.72 -4.14
CA LEU A 246 2.17 4.54 -3.67
C LEU A 246 2.73 5.44 -4.77
N THR A 247 2.87 4.90 -5.99
CA THR A 247 3.60 5.58 -7.07
C THR A 247 2.74 6.66 -7.70
N ASN A 248 1.48 6.33 -7.99
CA ASN A 248 0.55 7.24 -8.65
C ASN A 248 -0.17 8.16 -7.64
N ASN A 249 -0.05 7.88 -6.33
CA ASN A 249 -0.73 8.62 -5.25
C ASN A 249 -2.26 8.60 -5.44
N HIS A 250 -2.77 7.43 -5.81
CA HIS A 250 -4.18 7.17 -6.05
C HIS A 250 -4.73 6.17 -5.02
N ILE A 251 -6.01 6.32 -4.72
CA ILE A 251 -6.84 5.22 -4.22
C ILE A 251 -7.65 4.74 -5.43
N TRP A 252 -7.39 3.53 -5.88
CA TRP A 252 -8.11 2.90 -6.97
C TRP A 252 -9.38 2.25 -6.44
N PHE A 253 -10.46 2.36 -7.20
CA PHE A 253 -11.73 1.70 -6.95
C PHE A 253 -11.87 0.61 -7.99
N LEU A 254 -11.82 -0.64 -7.58
CA LEU A 254 -11.98 -1.80 -8.46
C LEU A 254 -13.32 -2.45 -8.19
N ASN A 255 -13.99 -2.93 -9.23
CA ASN A 255 -15.10 -3.86 -9.06
C ASN A 255 -14.55 -5.20 -8.55
N ARG A 256 -15.07 -5.70 -7.44
CA ARG A 256 -14.56 -6.92 -6.79
C ARG A 256 -14.75 -8.17 -7.65
N ALA A 257 -15.80 -8.19 -8.47
CA ALA A 257 -16.16 -9.38 -9.26
C ALA A 257 -15.19 -9.66 -10.43
N ASP A 258 -14.66 -8.62 -11.07
CA ASP A 258 -13.81 -8.77 -12.26
C ASP A 258 -12.50 -7.97 -12.20
N GLY A 259 -12.22 -7.31 -11.07
CA GLY A 259 -10.99 -6.54 -10.85
C GLY A 259 -10.88 -5.26 -11.67
N LYS A 260 -11.92 -4.87 -12.45
CA LYS A 260 -11.84 -3.70 -13.31
C LYS A 260 -11.89 -2.41 -12.53
N VAL A 261 -11.05 -1.45 -12.91
CA VAL A 261 -11.06 -0.10 -12.34
C VAL A 261 -12.37 0.60 -12.74
N VAL A 262 -13.15 1.02 -11.73
CA VAL A 262 -14.40 1.78 -11.89
C VAL A 262 -14.22 3.27 -11.53
N GLY A 263 -13.11 3.60 -10.87
CA GLY A 263 -12.79 4.96 -10.49
C GLY A 263 -11.44 5.07 -9.80
N GLN A 264 -11.03 6.31 -9.53
CA GLN A 264 -9.84 6.63 -8.78
C GLN A 264 -10.05 7.92 -7.99
N LEU A 265 -9.34 8.04 -6.86
CA LEU A 265 -9.32 9.26 -6.05
C LEU A 265 -7.88 9.66 -5.76
N GLY A 266 -7.64 10.94 -5.90
CA GLY A 266 -6.47 11.62 -5.40
C GLY A 266 -5.38 11.84 -6.43
N SER A 267 -4.34 12.55 -6.00
CA SER A 267 -3.17 12.90 -6.80
C SER A 267 -2.04 13.29 -5.85
N MET A 268 -0.83 13.43 -6.38
CA MET A 268 0.28 13.95 -5.57
C MET A 268 0.06 15.43 -5.21
N GLY A 269 0.17 15.77 -3.93
CA GLY A 269 0.06 17.17 -3.47
C GLY A 269 -0.40 17.32 -2.01
N GLU A 270 -0.63 18.56 -1.60
CA GLU A 270 -0.97 18.92 -0.20
C GLU A 270 -2.44 19.33 0.01
N SER A 271 -3.22 19.44 -1.08
CA SER A 271 -4.62 19.87 -1.03
C SER A 271 -5.56 18.73 -0.58
N GLY A 272 -6.84 19.05 -0.33
CA GLY A 272 -7.85 18.04 0.01
C GLY A 272 -7.92 16.94 -1.07
N GLY A 273 -7.79 15.68 -0.64
CA GLY A 273 -7.74 14.52 -1.55
C GLY A 273 -6.39 14.30 -2.23
N GLN A 274 -5.33 15.04 -1.87
CA GLN A 274 -3.98 14.80 -2.37
C GLN A 274 -3.08 14.12 -1.32
N PHE A 275 -2.15 13.29 -1.78
CA PHE A 275 -1.38 12.39 -0.92
C PHE A 275 0.09 12.31 -1.31
N PHE A 276 0.93 11.87 -0.37
CA PHE A 276 2.32 11.49 -0.62
C PHE A 276 2.60 10.11 -0.05
N GLY A 277 2.80 9.15 -0.96
CA GLY A 277 3.21 7.79 -0.65
C GLY A 277 2.17 7.04 0.18
N LEU A 278 1.00 6.80 -0.40
CA LEU A 278 -0.05 5.98 0.21
C LEU A 278 0.43 4.54 0.38
N LEU A 279 0.23 3.99 1.58
CA LEU A 279 0.66 2.63 1.92
C LEU A 279 -0.53 1.80 2.44
N PRO A 280 -0.90 1.79 3.74
CA PRO A 280 -2.09 1.07 4.17
C PRO A 280 -3.37 1.87 3.88
N VAL A 281 -4.43 1.14 3.58
CA VAL A 281 -5.81 1.63 3.51
C VAL A 281 -6.69 0.77 4.41
N SER A 282 -7.60 1.40 5.14
CA SER A 282 -8.64 0.73 5.92
C SER A 282 -9.97 1.43 5.70
N VAL A 283 -11.06 0.68 5.84
CA VAL A 283 -12.42 1.18 5.78
C VAL A 283 -13.08 0.93 7.12
N CYS A 284 -13.70 1.96 7.66
CA CYS A 284 -14.54 1.87 8.84
C CYS A 284 -15.97 2.18 8.42
N SER A 285 -16.90 1.25 8.60
CA SER A 285 -18.34 1.56 8.59
C SER A 285 -18.77 2.02 9.99
N GLY A 286 -19.90 2.73 10.10
CA GLY A 286 -20.35 3.53 11.25
C GLY A 286 -20.22 3.00 12.70
N SER A 287 -19.77 1.78 12.95
CA SER A 287 -19.49 1.21 14.27
C SER A 287 -18.09 1.53 14.83
N CYS A 288 -17.12 1.98 14.02
CA CYS A 288 -15.75 2.24 14.51
C CYS A 288 -15.54 3.59 15.22
N ARG A 289 -16.59 4.44 15.35
CA ARG A 289 -16.50 5.72 16.09
C ARG A 289 -17.18 5.60 17.46
N PRO A 290 -16.44 5.65 18.58
CA PRO A 290 -17.05 5.99 19.84
C PRO A 290 -17.37 7.49 19.79
N THR A 291 -18.67 7.81 19.82
CA THR A 291 -19.26 9.15 19.98
C THR A 291 -19.20 10.11 18.77
N ALA A 292 -20.28 10.14 17.99
CA ALA A 292 -21.05 11.33 17.58
C ALA A 292 -22.06 10.94 16.49
N ARG A 293 -23.30 11.41 16.63
CA ARG A 293 -24.49 11.04 15.84
C ARG A 293 -24.24 10.92 14.32
N GLY A 294 -24.68 9.81 13.75
CA GLY A 294 -24.72 9.51 12.32
C GLY A 294 -23.68 8.46 11.94
N ALA A 295 -24.13 7.23 11.65
CA ALA A 295 -23.29 6.19 11.07
C ALA A 295 -22.74 6.67 9.72
N ARG A 296 -21.45 7.02 9.68
CA ARG A 296 -20.73 7.43 8.46
C ARG A 296 -19.67 6.37 8.17
N SER A 297 -19.50 6.03 6.90
CA SER A 297 -18.40 5.17 6.47
C SER A 297 -17.21 6.04 6.09
N SER A 298 -16.02 5.75 6.62
CA SER A 298 -14.78 6.44 6.28
C SER A 298 -13.73 5.51 5.67
N ILE A 299 -13.01 6.00 4.66
CA ILE A 299 -11.73 5.43 4.22
C ILE A 299 -10.62 6.17 4.96
N SER A 300 -9.72 5.42 5.60
CA SER A 300 -8.52 5.93 6.24
C SER A 300 -7.27 5.38 5.55
N CYS A 301 -6.35 6.28 5.21
CA CYS A 301 -5.04 5.93 4.68
C CYS A 301 -3.94 6.61 5.49
N ARG A 302 -2.79 5.95 5.60
CA ARG A 302 -1.57 6.59 6.15
C ARG A 302 -0.72 7.13 5.00
N ALA A 303 -0.41 8.43 5.06
CA ALA A 303 0.50 9.12 4.14
C ALA A 303 1.55 9.91 4.92
N SER A 304 2.71 10.17 4.30
CA SER A 304 3.75 11.01 4.89
C SER A 304 3.45 12.51 4.68
N ARG A 305 3.66 13.36 5.69
CA ARG A 305 3.48 14.83 5.59
C ARG A 305 4.84 15.52 5.59
N ARG A 306 5.12 16.36 4.59
CA ARG A 306 6.28 17.28 4.60
C ARG A 306 5.74 18.69 4.84
N ARG A 307 6.17 19.38 5.91
CA ARG A 307 5.92 20.83 6.07
C ARG A 307 7.12 21.58 5.49
N ARG A 308 6.93 22.33 4.40
CA ARG A 308 7.83 23.46 4.07
C ARG A 308 7.46 24.64 4.97
N LYS A 309 8.43 25.17 5.72
CA LYS A 309 8.27 26.46 6.41
C LYS A 309 8.23 27.55 5.34
N SER A 310 7.06 28.10 5.00
CA SER A 310 7.01 29.38 4.29
C SER A 310 7.33 30.50 5.29
N GLN A 311 8.45 31.18 5.10
CA GLN A 311 8.68 32.48 5.71
C GLN A 311 7.76 33.49 5.01
N ASN A 312 6.76 34.02 5.73
CA ASN A 312 6.16 35.30 5.36
C ASN A 312 5.78 36.05 6.66
N PRO A 313 6.18 37.33 6.84
CA PRO A 313 6.03 38.03 8.11
C PRO A 313 4.69 38.77 8.25
N ASN A 314 3.89 38.33 9.24
CA ASN A 314 2.92 39.09 10.09
C ASN A 314 1.64 39.72 9.52
N PRO A 315 0.64 40.08 10.39
CA PRO A 315 0.01 39.37 11.52
C PRO A 315 -1.53 39.27 11.29
N THR A 316 -2.37 38.44 11.91
CA THR A 316 -2.88 38.53 13.29
C THR A 316 -4.03 37.50 13.41
N PHE A 317 -3.89 36.43 14.19
CA PHE A 317 -4.97 35.83 14.99
C PHE A 317 -4.36 34.77 15.91
N GLN A 318 -4.35 35.04 17.21
CA GLN A 318 -3.86 34.12 18.24
C GLN A 318 -5.01 33.28 18.79
N ILE A 319 -4.86 31.94 18.76
CA ILE A 319 -5.54 30.98 19.64
C ILE A 319 -4.47 29.91 20.04
N PRO A 320 -4.44 29.42 21.29
CA PRO A 320 -3.19 28.99 21.94
C PRO A 320 -2.64 27.63 21.50
N ARG A 321 -1.35 27.49 21.76
CA ARG A 321 -0.47 26.36 21.41
C ARG A 321 -0.98 25.04 22.00
N ARG A 322 -1.15 24.04 21.13
CA ARG A 322 -0.89 22.62 21.45
C ARG A 322 -0.03 22.04 20.32
N THR A 323 1.27 22.02 20.54
CA THR A 323 2.25 21.44 19.61
C THR A 323 2.14 19.92 19.69
N THR A 324 1.52 19.30 18.69
CA THR A 324 1.62 17.85 18.44
C THR A 324 2.18 17.66 17.04
N LEU A 325 3.30 16.95 16.95
CA LEU A 325 3.77 16.33 15.71
C LEU A 325 2.73 15.28 15.32
N GLY A 326 1.80 15.63 14.43
CA GLY A 326 0.73 14.74 14.01
C GLY A 326 1.10 13.94 12.77
N PHE A 327 1.19 12.62 12.91
CA PHE A 327 0.83 11.72 11.81
C PHE A 327 -0.65 11.98 11.48
N GLY A 328 -0.97 12.35 10.25
CA GLY A 328 -2.35 12.60 9.85
C GLY A 328 -3.00 11.32 9.33
N SER A 329 -4.07 10.86 9.98
CA SER A 329 -5.09 10.01 9.36
C SER A 329 -6.13 10.91 8.71
N TRP A 330 -6.58 10.57 7.52
CA TRP A 330 -7.69 11.24 6.85
C TRP A 330 -8.92 10.35 6.93
N ASP A 331 -10.06 10.87 7.39
CA ASP A 331 -11.36 10.19 7.30
C ASP A 331 -12.15 10.81 6.14
N LEU A 332 -12.43 10.04 5.09
CA LEU A 332 -13.27 10.49 3.96
C LEU A 332 -14.69 9.93 4.09
N ASP A 333 -15.69 10.80 4.28
CA ASP A 333 -17.12 10.43 4.38
C ASP A 333 -17.73 10.07 3.01
N LEU A 334 -18.23 8.85 2.85
CA LEU A 334 -18.78 8.33 1.60
C LEU A 334 -20.27 8.64 1.36
N THR A 335 -20.93 9.45 2.21
CA THR A 335 -22.41 9.63 2.15
C THR A 335 -22.92 10.69 1.14
N SER A 336 -22.06 11.29 0.32
CA SER A 336 -22.51 12.28 -0.68
C SER A 336 -21.78 12.16 -2.02
N TRP A 337 -22.22 11.22 -2.87
CA TRP A 337 -21.91 11.24 -4.30
C TRP A 337 -23.20 11.55 -5.08
N PRO A 338 -23.23 12.61 -5.91
CA PRO A 338 -24.33 12.80 -6.85
C PRO A 338 -24.29 11.69 -7.93
N PRO A 339 -25.43 11.28 -8.49
CA PRO A 339 -25.44 10.34 -9.60
C PRO A 339 -24.64 10.90 -10.79
N LEU A 340 -23.88 10.02 -11.46
CA LEU A 340 -23.12 10.34 -12.67
C LEU A 340 -24.02 11.08 -13.70
N PRO A 341 -23.55 12.16 -14.34
CA PRO A 341 -24.37 12.90 -15.28
C PRO A 341 -24.67 12.05 -16.52
N ALA A 342 -25.96 11.81 -16.75
CA ALA A 342 -26.45 11.31 -18.03
C ALA A 342 -26.04 12.28 -19.16
N ARG A 343 -25.67 11.70 -20.31
CA ARG A 343 -25.25 12.38 -21.54
C ARG A 343 -26.00 13.70 -21.79
N LEU A 344 -25.26 14.81 -21.82
CA LEU A 344 -25.75 16.11 -22.29
C LEU A 344 -26.06 16.05 -23.78
N SER A 345 -27.34 15.97 -24.13
CA SER A 345 -27.85 16.44 -25.42
C SER A 345 -28.23 17.91 -25.26
N PRO A 346 -27.85 18.82 -26.18
CA PRO A 346 -28.11 20.24 -26.00
C PRO A 346 -29.61 20.55 -26.19
N PRO A 347 -30.19 21.47 -25.39
CA PRO A 347 -31.63 21.74 -25.42
C PRO A 347 -32.00 22.67 -26.58
N LEU A 348 -33.01 22.25 -27.36
CA LEU A 348 -33.78 23.12 -28.26
C LEU A 348 -34.49 24.22 -27.45
N ARG A 349 -34.00 25.46 -27.52
CA ARG A 349 -34.75 26.63 -27.07
C ARG A 349 -35.80 27.02 -28.11
N ARG A 350 -37.08 26.76 -27.78
CA ARG A 350 -38.21 27.50 -28.37
C ARG A 350 -38.26 28.91 -27.77
N ARG A 351 -38.19 29.94 -28.61
CA ARG A 351 -38.74 31.27 -28.32
C ARG A 351 -39.48 31.76 -29.56
N ALA A 352 -40.76 32.08 -29.37
CA ALA A 352 -41.63 32.71 -30.36
C ALA A 352 -41.75 34.22 -30.08
N SER A 353 -42.35 34.93 -31.04
CA SER A 353 -42.48 36.39 -31.25
C SER A 353 -41.28 37.03 -31.97
N GLY A 354 -41.39 37.78 -33.06
CA GLY A 354 -42.51 38.14 -33.92
C GLY A 354 -42.03 39.11 -35.02
N ARG A 355 -42.51 38.91 -36.26
CA ARG A 355 -42.64 39.84 -37.42
C ARG A 355 -41.44 40.74 -37.84
N ARG A 356 -40.87 40.49 -39.04
CA ARG A 356 -41.09 41.24 -40.31
C ARG A 356 -39.98 40.94 -41.36
N ALA A 357 -40.45 40.53 -42.55
CA ALA A 357 -40.05 40.89 -43.92
C ALA A 357 -38.58 40.95 -44.42
N ALA A 358 -38.45 40.49 -45.68
CA ALA A 358 -37.55 40.92 -46.76
C ALA A 358 -36.33 40.03 -47.12
N SER A 359 -36.57 39.19 -48.15
CA SER A 359 -35.77 39.00 -49.39
C SER A 359 -34.26 39.27 -49.40
N GLY A 360 -33.48 38.32 -49.91
CA GLY A 360 -32.16 38.61 -50.49
C GLY A 360 -31.34 37.36 -50.84
N ARG A 361 -31.10 37.16 -52.14
CA ARG A 361 -30.29 36.07 -52.74
C ARG A 361 -28.79 36.31 -52.48
N GLY A 362 -27.98 35.24 -52.41
CA GLY A 362 -26.52 35.37 -52.46
C GLY A 362 -25.78 34.04 -52.56
N ARG A 363 -25.17 33.80 -53.72
CA ARG A 363 -24.43 32.59 -54.16
C ARG A 363 -23.01 32.49 -53.57
N TRP A 364 -22.54 31.23 -53.40
CA TRP A 364 -21.23 30.63 -53.72
C TRP A 364 -19.90 31.35 -53.41
N ARG A 365 -18.97 30.68 -52.70
CA ARG A 365 -17.79 29.97 -53.31
C ARG A 365 -16.89 29.33 -52.24
N GLU A 366 -16.50 28.09 -52.51
CA GLU A 366 -15.34 27.39 -51.94
C GLU A 366 -14.02 27.97 -52.44
N ALA A 367 -12.97 27.88 -51.62
CA ALA A 367 -11.59 27.75 -52.08
C ALA A 367 -10.75 26.93 -51.08
N THR A 368 -10.54 25.66 -51.46
CA THR A 368 -9.36 24.81 -51.26
C THR A 368 -8.07 25.55 -51.67
N ARG A 369 -6.81 25.32 -51.21
CA ARG A 369 -6.01 24.13 -50.84
C ARG A 369 -4.62 24.60 -50.28
N PRO A 370 -3.69 23.69 -49.88
CA PRO A 370 -2.62 23.89 -48.88
C PRO A 370 -1.20 24.11 -49.45
N TRP A 371 -0.20 24.28 -48.57
CA TRP A 371 1.23 24.30 -48.90
C TRP A 371 2.02 23.18 -48.20
N THR A 372 3.03 22.69 -48.93
CA THR A 372 3.75 21.42 -48.81
C THR A 372 5.11 21.52 -48.09
N ASP A 373 5.52 20.33 -47.65
CA ASP A 373 6.81 19.85 -47.12
C ASP A 373 8.01 20.05 -48.08
N THR A 374 9.21 20.29 -47.54
CA THR A 374 10.50 19.99 -48.21
C THR A 374 11.60 19.70 -47.17
N ARG A 375 12.19 18.50 -47.28
CA ARG A 375 13.45 18.06 -46.66
C ARG A 375 14.64 18.20 -47.62
N ARG A 376 15.79 18.61 -47.06
CA ARG A 376 17.20 18.18 -47.35
C ARG A 376 17.80 18.54 -48.73
N PRO A 377 19.14 18.55 -48.90
CA PRO A 377 20.21 17.73 -48.27
C PRO A 377 20.59 18.07 -46.83
#